data_AF-A0A8S3H848-F1
#
_entry.id   AF-A0A8S3H848-F1
#
_cell.length_a   1.000
_cell.length_b   1.000
_cell.length_c   1.000
_cell.angle_alpha   90.00
_cell.angle_beta   90.00
_cell.angle_gamma   90.00
#
_symmetry.space_group_name_H-M   'P 1'
#
loop_
_entity.id
_entity.type
_entity.pdbx_description
1 polymer ?
#
loop_
_entity_poly.entity_id
_entity_poly.type
_entity_poly.pdbx_seq_one_letter_code
_entity_poly.pdbx_strand_id
1 'polypeptide(L)'
;MLIVMFNLFCIESVLNVLTRVYKEEWNQSIELATNIVYIFFCFSSFTDFHPLVSQYRIGAQTMTIIEAEMKKYDQWMEEIAREQKKKPRDTRANITIDNKYKVLIRKQEQFLRVAFYLLLNLAEDLKVELKMRNKTIISHLIHALDRDNNDLLILVVSFLKKLSVFVENKNDM
;
A
#
# COMPACT_ATOMS: atom_id res chain seq x y z
N MET A 1 -10.61 29.55 21.96
CA MET A 1 -9.50 29.78 21.01
C MET A 1 -8.23 29.03 21.39
N LEU A 2 -7.71 29.18 22.63
CA LEU A 2 -6.49 28.49 23.08
C LEU A 2 -6.55 26.96 23.03
N ILE A 3 -7.66 26.35 23.47
CA ILE A 3 -7.86 24.89 23.45
C ILE A 3 -7.91 24.34 22.01
N VAL A 4 -8.49 25.10 21.08
CA VAL A 4 -8.56 24.73 19.66
C VAL A 4 -7.17 24.83 19.02
N MET A 5 -6.41 25.88 19.31
CA MET A 5 -5.00 25.98 18.87
C MET A 5 -4.13 24.85 19.44
N PHE A 6 -4.30 24.51 20.73
CA PHE A 6 -3.56 23.42 21.35
C PHE A 6 -3.89 22.07 20.71
N ASN A 7 -5.18 21.80 20.47
CA ASN A 7 -5.60 20.59 19.77
C ASN A 7 -5.04 20.51 18.34
N LEU A 8 -5.03 21.64 17.61
CA LEU A 8 -4.47 21.67 16.25
C LEU A 8 -2.95 21.42 16.26
N PHE A 9 -2.23 22.05 17.19
CA PHE A 9 -0.78 21.84 17.36
C PHE A 9 -0.44 20.39 17.72
N CYS A 10 -1.23 19.76 18.59
CA CYS A 10 -1.06 18.35 18.91
C CYS A 10 -1.27 17.45 17.69
N ILE A 11 -2.28 17.73 16.85
CA ILE A 11 -2.53 16.96 15.62
C ILE A 11 -1.34 17.08 14.66
N GLU A 12 -0.83 18.28 14.41
CA GLU A 12 0.34 18.47 13.54
C GLU A 12 1.59 17.75 14.05
N SER A 13 1.85 17.83 15.36
CA SER A 13 2.97 17.13 16.00
C SER A 13 2.83 15.61 15.85
N VAL A 14 1.64 15.06 16.09
CA VAL A 14 1.36 13.64 15.93
C VAL A 14 1.55 13.21 14.47
N LEU A 15 1.00 13.93 13.50
CA LEU A 15 1.15 13.59 12.08
C LEU A 15 2.61 13.66 11.60
N ASN A 16 3.40 14.60 12.11
CA ASN A 16 4.84 14.66 11.84
C ASN A 16 5.56 13.40 12.34
N VAL A 17 5.29 12.99 13.59
CA VAL A 17 5.88 11.78 14.17
C VAL A 17 5.43 10.54 13.39
N LEU A 18 4.14 10.40 13.09
CA LEU A 18 3.61 9.27 12.33
C LEU A 18 4.26 9.17 10.95
N THR A 19 4.40 10.29 10.23
CA THR A 19 5.06 10.32 8.92
C THR A 19 6.51 9.86 9.00
N ARG A 20 7.24 10.30 10.06
CA ARG A 20 8.62 9.90 10.29
C ARG A 20 8.73 8.40 10.60
N VAL A 21 7.90 7.88 11.51
CA VAL A 21 7.85 6.46 11.86
C VAL A 21 7.50 5.61 10.63
N TYR A 22 6.53 6.05 9.84
CA TYR A 22 6.18 5.36 8.59
C TYR A 22 7.33 5.32 7.59
N LYS A 23 8.15 6.37 7.54
CA LYS A 23 9.33 6.42 6.66
C LYS A 23 10.46 5.53 7.16
N GLU A 24 10.74 5.54 8.46
CA GLU A 24 11.93 4.93 9.05
C GLU A 24 11.72 3.47 9.51
N GLU A 25 10.50 3.10 9.90
CA GLU A 25 10.24 1.84 10.62
C GLU A 25 9.22 0.91 9.95
N TRP A 26 8.74 1.24 8.73
CA TRP A 26 7.73 0.43 8.04
C TRP A 26 8.16 -1.04 7.82
N ASN A 27 9.45 -1.28 7.63
CA ASN A 27 9.99 -2.62 7.36
C ASN A 27 10.16 -3.47 8.63
N GLN A 28 10.08 -2.86 9.82
CA GLN A 28 10.11 -3.58 11.09
C GLN A 28 8.76 -4.24 11.38
N SER A 29 7.65 -3.55 11.03
CA SER A 29 6.30 -4.07 11.18
C SER A 29 5.36 -3.52 10.11
N ILE A 30 4.92 -4.41 9.21
CA ILE A 30 3.93 -4.09 8.18
C ILE A 30 2.57 -3.70 8.80
N GLU A 31 2.25 -4.21 9.99
CA GLU A 31 1.03 -3.85 10.72
C GLU A 31 1.09 -2.41 11.22
N LEU A 32 2.24 -2.00 11.77
CA LEU A 32 2.47 -0.60 12.14
C LEU A 32 2.34 0.31 10.91
N ALA A 33 2.99 -0.07 9.81
CA ALA A 33 2.90 0.65 8.55
C ALA A 33 1.43 0.78 8.08
N THR A 34 0.67 -0.32 8.16
CA THR A 34 -0.76 -0.37 7.81
C THR A 34 -1.58 0.59 8.67
N ASN A 35 -1.38 0.58 9.99
CA ASN A 35 -2.11 1.46 10.91
C ASN A 35 -1.80 2.93 10.66
N ILE A 36 -0.53 3.27 10.41
CA ILE A 36 -0.16 4.66 10.11
C ILE A 36 -0.79 5.11 8.80
N VAL A 37 -0.69 4.31 7.73
CA VAL A 37 -1.31 4.65 6.45
C VAL A 37 -2.83 4.69 6.54
N TYR A 38 -3.45 3.88 7.40
CA TYR A 38 -4.89 3.92 7.66
C TYR A 38 -5.34 5.27 8.20
N ILE A 39 -4.56 5.90 9.08
CA ILE A 39 -4.86 7.25 9.58
C ILE A 39 -4.88 8.26 8.41
N PHE A 40 -3.88 8.23 7.53
CA PHE A 40 -3.85 9.11 6.35
C PHE A 40 -4.93 8.77 5.32
N PHE A 41 -5.27 7.50 5.17
CA PHE A 41 -6.42 7.07 4.37
C PHE A 41 -7.71 7.71 4.89
N CYS A 42 -7.98 7.65 6.20
CA CYS A 42 -9.14 8.30 6.80
C CYS A 42 -9.21 9.80 6.52
N PHE A 43 -8.08 10.52 6.58
CA PHE A 43 -8.04 11.93 6.17
C PHE A 43 -8.33 12.09 4.67
N SER A 44 -7.76 11.25 3.82
CA SER A 44 -7.92 11.33 2.35
C SER A 44 -9.36 11.07 1.87
N SER A 45 -10.23 10.50 2.70
CA SER A 45 -11.64 10.26 2.35
C SER A 45 -12.44 11.54 2.08
N PHE A 46 -11.92 12.70 2.50
CA PHE A 46 -12.50 14.00 2.16
C PHE A 46 -11.48 14.85 1.40
N THR A 47 -11.88 15.34 0.23
CA THR A 47 -11.03 16.13 -0.66
C THR A 47 -10.47 17.39 0.02
N ASP A 48 -11.19 17.98 0.97
CA ASP A 48 -10.75 19.13 1.78
C ASP A 48 -9.45 18.86 2.57
N PHE A 49 -9.18 17.60 2.93
CA PHE A 49 -7.96 17.21 3.64
C PHE A 49 -6.83 16.74 2.70
N HIS A 50 -7.04 16.65 1.38
CA HIS A 50 -5.98 16.27 0.44
C HIS A 50 -4.75 17.18 0.50
N PRO A 51 -4.86 18.52 0.67
CA PRO A 51 -3.70 19.39 0.87
C PRO A 51 -2.92 19.03 2.15
N LEU A 52 -3.62 18.73 3.24
CA LEU A 52 -3.03 18.29 4.51
C LEU A 52 -2.26 16.96 4.31
N VAL A 53 -2.88 15.97 3.68
CA VAL A 53 -2.24 14.67 3.40
C VAL A 53 -1.00 14.84 2.51
N SER A 54 -1.11 15.71 1.49
CA SER A 54 -0.02 16.00 0.55
C SER A 54 1.17 16.70 1.22
N GLN A 55 0.96 17.54 2.22
CA GLN A 55 2.03 18.27 2.92
C GLN A 55 3.03 17.31 3.59
N TYR A 56 2.54 16.18 4.10
CA TYR A 56 3.36 15.14 4.72
C TYR A 56 4.02 14.19 3.71
N ARG A 57 3.76 14.37 2.40
CA ARG A 57 4.31 13.54 1.32
C ARG A 57 4.01 12.05 1.48
N ILE A 58 2.94 11.70 2.19
CA ILE A 58 2.64 10.30 2.54
C ILE A 58 2.41 9.46 1.28
N GLY A 59 1.71 9.98 0.27
CA GLY A 59 1.46 9.23 -0.97
C GLY A 59 2.75 8.84 -1.71
N ALA A 60 3.74 9.74 -1.75
CA ALA A 60 5.03 9.43 -2.36
C ALA A 60 5.81 8.37 -1.57
N GLN A 61 5.71 8.38 -0.24
CA GLN A 61 6.33 7.38 0.63
C GLN A 61 5.61 6.03 0.51
N THR A 62 4.29 6.03 0.44
CA THR A 62 3.46 4.84 0.26
C THR A 62 3.79 4.12 -1.04
N MET A 63 3.98 4.85 -2.15
CA MET A 63 4.45 4.28 -3.42
C MET A 63 5.77 3.52 -3.26
N THR A 64 6.76 4.11 -2.59
CA THR A 64 8.07 3.47 -2.33
C THR A 64 7.94 2.18 -1.52
N ILE A 65 7.04 2.18 -0.52
CA ILE A 65 6.83 1.02 0.35
C ILE A 65 6.09 -0.09 -0.39
N ILE A 66 5.09 0.25 -1.22
CA ILE A 66 4.40 -0.71 -2.10
C ILE A 66 5.44 -1.40 -2.99
N GLU A 67 6.31 -0.66 -3.66
CA GLU A 67 7.36 -1.24 -4.52
C GLU A 67 8.24 -2.25 -3.75
N ALA A 68 8.66 -1.88 -2.54
CA ALA A 68 9.49 -2.75 -1.72
C ALA A 68 8.75 -4.01 -1.24
N GLU A 69 7.45 -3.89 -0.92
CA GLU A 69 6.61 -5.02 -0.54
C GLU A 69 6.30 -5.95 -1.72
N MET A 70 6.09 -5.42 -2.92
CA MET A 70 5.93 -6.25 -4.13
C MET A 70 7.18 -7.09 -4.39
N LYS A 71 8.38 -6.50 -4.28
CA LYS A 71 9.64 -7.24 -4.41
C LYS A 71 9.80 -8.35 -3.36
N LYS A 72 9.36 -8.12 -2.11
CA LYS A 72 9.35 -9.16 -1.07
C LYS A 72 8.40 -10.29 -1.41
N TYR A 73 7.23 -9.98 -1.96
CA TYR A 73 6.28 -10.98 -2.40
C TYR A 73 6.87 -11.88 -3.49
N ASP A 74 7.53 -11.31 -4.50
CA ASP A 74 8.18 -12.07 -5.56
C ASP A 74 9.20 -13.06 -4.98
N GLN A 75 10.01 -12.60 -4.03
CA GLN A 75 10.97 -13.46 -3.32
C GLN A 75 10.28 -14.60 -2.56
N TRP A 76 9.17 -14.32 -1.86
CA TRP A 76 8.40 -15.35 -1.18
C TRP A 76 7.81 -16.37 -2.15
N MET A 77 7.28 -15.92 -3.29
CA MET A 77 6.72 -16.80 -4.31
C MET A 77 7.78 -17.69 -4.96
N GLU A 78 8.98 -17.15 -5.22
CA GLU A 78 10.11 -17.95 -5.67
C GLU A 78 10.55 -19.00 -4.64
N GLU A 79 10.61 -18.63 -3.35
CA GLU A 79 10.95 -19.56 -2.27
C GLU A 79 9.93 -20.69 -2.16
N ILE A 80 8.63 -20.37 -2.17
CA ILE A 80 7.55 -21.36 -2.17
C ILE A 80 7.67 -22.31 -3.37
N ALA A 81 7.87 -21.77 -4.58
CA ALA A 81 8.03 -22.57 -5.79
C ALA A 81 9.26 -23.47 -5.76
N ARG A 82 10.37 -23.01 -5.17
CA ARG A 82 11.60 -23.82 -4.98
C ARG A 82 11.39 -24.94 -3.96
N GLU A 83 10.67 -24.68 -2.86
CA GLU A 83 10.37 -25.69 -1.85
C GLU A 83 9.41 -26.76 -2.39
N GLN A 84 8.41 -26.38 -3.19
CA GLN A 84 7.49 -27.33 -3.85
C GLN A 84 8.19 -28.29 -4.82
N LYS A 85 9.30 -27.88 -5.45
CA LYS A 85 10.10 -28.72 -6.35
C LYS A 85 10.99 -29.72 -5.62
N LYS A 86 11.30 -29.49 -4.33
CA LYS A 86 12.07 -30.45 -3.53
C LYS A 86 11.16 -31.65 -3.19
N LYS A 87 11.70 -32.88 -3.27
CA LYS A 87 11.00 -34.12 -2.86
C LYS A 87 10.27 -33.92 -1.53
N PRO A 88 9.13 -34.59 -1.28
CA PRO A 88 8.33 -34.34 -0.09
C PRO A 88 9.19 -34.47 1.16
N ARG A 89 9.49 -33.32 1.79
CA ARG A 89 9.88 -33.26 3.20
C ARG A 89 8.73 -33.79 4.03
N ASP A 90 9.01 -34.12 5.30
CA ASP A 90 7.99 -34.43 6.29
C ASP A 90 6.78 -33.48 6.11
N THR A 91 5.60 -34.05 5.87
CA THR A 91 4.36 -33.34 5.57
C THR A 91 4.09 -32.23 6.59
N ARG A 92 4.51 -32.42 7.85
CA ARG A 92 4.38 -31.41 8.92
C ARG A 92 5.23 -30.15 8.68
N ALA A 93 6.46 -30.31 8.16
CA ALA A 93 7.34 -29.19 7.88
C ALA A 93 6.82 -28.32 6.73
N ASN A 94 6.29 -28.96 5.67
CA ASN A 94 5.68 -28.26 4.55
C ASN A 94 4.44 -27.45 4.97
N ILE A 95 3.55 -28.05 5.77
CA ILE A 95 2.36 -27.35 6.29
C ILE A 95 2.75 -26.10 7.10
N THR A 96 3.81 -26.19 7.90
CA THR A 96 4.26 -25.07 8.76
C THR A 96 4.81 -23.91 7.93
N ILE A 97 5.58 -24.21 6.88
CA ILE A 97 6.15 -23.21 5.97
C ILE A 97 5.04 -22.51 5.19
N ASP A 98 4.10 -23.27 4.61
CA ASP A 98 2.96 -22.73 3.89
C ASP A 98 2.12 -21.80 4.78
N ASN A 99 1.85 -22.21 6.02
CA ASN A 99 1.11 -21.39 6.97
C ASN A 99 1.85 -20.09 7.31
N LYS A 100 3.18 -20.12 7.43
CA LYS A 100 3.99 -18.91 7.67
C LYS A 100 3.84 -17.91 6.52
N TYR A 101 4.03 -18.33 5.26
CA TYR A 101 3.90 -17.41 4.11
C TYR A 101 2.46 -16.93 3.93
N LYS A 102 1.45 -17.78 4.15
CA LYS A 102 0.04 -17.36 4.11
C LYS A 102 -0.24 -16.21 5.09
N VAL A 103 0.32 -16.26 6.30
CA VAL A 103 0.17 -15.17 7.28
C VAL A 103 0.86 -13.90 6.79
N LEU A 104 2.08 -13.99 6.25
CA LEU A 104 2.81 -12.84 5.72
C LEU A 104 2.07 -12.18 4.55
N ILE A 105 1.59 -12.99 3.60
CA ILE A 105 0.82 -12.52 2.43
C ILE A 105 -0.45 -11.82 2.89
N ARG A 106 -1.22 -12.38 3.83
CA ARG A 106 -2.44 -11.72 4.35
C ARG A 106 -2.17 -10.35 4.98
N LYS A 107 -1.09 -10.24 5.76
CA LYS A 107 -0.70 -8.94 6.36
C LYS A 107 -0.30 -7.93 5.28
N GLN A 108 0.43 -8.38 4.27
CA GLN A 108 0.79 -7.54 3.13
C GLN A 108 -0.44 -7.12 2.31
N GLU A 109 -1.39 -8.01 2.03
CA GLU A 109 -2.63 -7.68 1.33
C GLU A 109 -3.45 -6.64 2.08
N GLN A 110 -3.51 -6.74 3.41
CA GLN A 110 -4.16 -5.73 4.25
C GLN A 110 -3.47 -4.36 4.11
N PHE A 111 -2.13 -4.33 4.14
CA PHE A 111 -1.36 -3.11 3.88
C PHE A 111 -1.67 -2.53 2.49
N LEU A 112 -1.56 -3.35 1.44
CA LEU A 112 -1.81 -2.96 0.05
C LEU A 112 -3.21 -2.40 -0.13
N ARG A 113 -4.23 -3.00 0.51
CA ARG A 113 -5.60 -2.51 0.44
C ARG A 113 -5.71 -1.08 0.96
N VAL A 114 -5.17 -0.80 2.14
CA VAL A 114 -5.25 0.55 2.73
C VAL A 114 -4.38 1.55 1.94
N ALA A 115 -3.20 1.12 1.51
CA ALA A 115 -2.27 1.92 0.72
C ALA A 115 -2.87 2.31 -0.65
N PHE A 116 -3.49 1.37 -1.36
CA PHE A 116 -4.15 1.66 -2.63
C PHE A 116 -5.41 2.50 -2.47
N TYR A 117 -6.19 2.34 -1.39
CA TYR A 117 -7.31 3.24 -1.10
C TYR A 117 -6.84 4.68 -0.87
N LEU A 118 -5.78 4.88 -0.07
CA LEU A 118 -5.17 6.20 0.11
C LEU A 118 -4.76 6.81 -1.23
N LEU A 119 -4.06 6.04 -2.07
CA LEU A 119 -3.59 6.54 -3.37
C LEU A 119 -4.75 6.80 -4.35
N LEU A 120 -5.78 5.95 -4.34
CA LEU A 120 -6.99 6.12 -5.15
C LEU A 120 -7.71 7.43 -4.81
N ASN A 121 -7.88 7.72 -3.51
CA ASN A 121 -8.47 8.97 -3.04
C ASN A 121 -7.62 10.17 -3.49
N LEU A 122 -6.30 10.10 -3.29
CA LEU A 122 -5.39 11.19 -3.69
C LEU A 122 -5.32 11.41 -5.20
N ALA A 123 -5.62 10.39 -6.00
CA ALA A 123 -5.67 10.48 -7.46
C ALA A 123 -6.91 11.23 -7.97
N GLU A 124 -7.83 11.68 -7.11
CA GLU A 124 -8.86 12.65 -7.50
C GLU A 124 -8.24 13.95 -8.05
N ASP A 125 -7.07 14.36 -7.54
CA ASP A 125 -6.27 15.44 -8.13
C ASP A 125 -5.45 14.91 -9.31
N LEU A 126 -5.76 15.42 -10.52
CA LEU A 126 -5.07 15.07 -11.75
C LEU A 126 -3.54 15.28 -11.70
N LYS A 127 -3.05 16.31 -10.99
CA LYS A 127 -1.61 16.55 -10.85
C LYS A 127 -0.96 15.46 -10.00
N VAL A 128 -1.68 14.93 -9.01
CA VAL A 128 -1.20 13.82 -8.18
C VAL A 128 -1.26 12.52 -8.99
N GLU A 129 -2.34 12.28 -9.73
CA GLU A 129 -2.49 11.12 -10.61
C GLU A 129 -1.33 11.01 -11.62
N LEU A 130 -0.98 12.12 -12.29
CA LEU A 130 0.17 12.18 -13.20
C LEU A 130 1.50 11.86 -12.51
N LYS A 131 1.70 12.32 -11.27
CA LYS A 131 2.90 11.99 -10.49
C LYS A 131 2.94 10.52 -10.11
N MET A 132 1.80 9.90 -9.79
CA MET A 132 1.72 8.46 -9.51
C MET A 132 2.01 7.62 -10.74
N ARG A 133 1.47 8.02 -11.90
CA ARG A 133 1.77 7.38 -13.20
C ARG A 133 3.28 7.35 -13.46
N ASN A 134 3.95 8.50 -13.32
CA ASN A 134 5.40 8.61 -13.51
C ASN A 134 6.22 7.77 -12.51
N LYS A 135 5.59 7.32 -11.42
CA LYS A 135 6.14 6.38 -10.43
C LYS A 135 5.54 4.98 -10.54
N THR A 136 5.16 4.57 -11.75
CA THR A 136 4.77 3.20 -12.11
C THR A 136 3.61 2.61 -11.30
N ILE A 137 2.64 3.42 -10.82
CA ILE A 137 1.45 2.90 -10.10
C ILE A 137 0.70 1.83 -10.90
N ILE A 138 0.61 1.97 -12.22
CA ILE A 138 -0.06 0.99 -13.09
C ILE A 138 0.61 -0.39 -12.97
N SER A 139 1.94 -0.44 -13.03
CA SER A 139 2.70 -1.70 -12.88
C SER A 139 2.46 -2.36 -11.52
N HIS A 140 2.42 -1.57 -10.43
CA HIS A 140 2.11 -2.11 -9.10
C HIS A 140 0.69 -2.65 -8.99
N LEU A 141 -0.28 -2.01 -9.64
CA LEU A 141 -1.67 -2.46 -9.67
C LEU A 141 -1.81 -3.75 -10.50
N ILE A 142 -1.15 -3.84 -11.66
CA ILE A 142 -1.13 -5.06 -12.48
C ILE A 142 -0.52 -6.23 -11.71
N HIS A 143 0.62 -6.01 -11.04
CA HIS A 143 1.26 -7.02 -10.21
C HIS A 143 0.35 -7.50 -9.06
N ALA A 144 -0.47 -6.61 -8.51
CA ALA A 144 -1.45 -6.95 -7.49
C ALA A 144 -2.66 -7.77 -8.02
N LEU A 145 -2.80 -7.96 -9.34
CA LEU A 145 -3.85 -8.82 -9.91
C LEU A 145 -3.55 -10.32 -9.74
N ASP A 146 -2.30 -10.70 -9.46
CA ASP A 146 -1.91 -12.10 -9.20
C ASP A 146 -2.34 -12.61 -7.81
N ARG A 147 -3.11 -11.82 -7.04
CA ARG A 147 -3.55 -12.13 -5.68
C ARG A 147 -4.91 -12.84 -5.66
N ASP A 148 -5.14 -13.66 -4.64
CA ASP A 148 -6.42 -14.38 -4.47
C ASP A 148 -7.43 -13.63 -3.58
N ASN A 149 -7.13 -12.39 -3.19
CA ASN A 149 -7.95 -11.60 -2.27
C ASN A 149 -8.96 -10.73 -3.02
N ASN A 150 -10.22 -11.18 -3.08
CA ASN A 150 -11.29 -10.52 -3.84
C ASN A 150 -11.49 -9.04 -3.48
N ASP A 151 -11.45 -8.67 -2.19
CA ASP A 151 -11.64 -7.28 -1.78
C ASP A 151 -10.51 -6.38 -2.32
N LEU A 152 -9.28 -6.88 -2.31
CA LEU A 152 -8.13 -6.19 -2.88
C LEU A 152 -8.24 -6.12 -4.41
N LEU A 153 -8.63 -7.20 -5.08
CA LEU A 153 -8.78 -7.24 -6.54
C LEU A 153 -9.86 -6.25 -7.02
N ILE A 154 -11.00 -6.16 -6.33
CA ILE A 154 -12.05 -5.19 -6.65
C ILE A 154 -11.51 -3.76 -6.58
N LEU A 155 -10.72 -3.46 -5.54
CA LEU A 155 -10.07 -2.15 -5.39
C LEU A 155 -9.06 -1.90 -6.52
N VAL A 156 -8.18 -2.87 -6.81
CA VAL A 156 -7.14 -2.75 -7.84
C VAL A 156 -7.78 -2.48 -9.21
N VAL A 157 -8.79 -3.26 -9.59
CA VAL A 157 -9.52 -3.07 -10.86
C VAL A 157 -10.25 -1.72 -10.89
N SER A 158 -10.83 -1.29 -9.76
CA SER A 158 -11.47 0.03 -9.67
C SER A 158 -10.48 1.16 -9.88
N PHE A 159 -9.27 1.05 -9.33
CA PHE A 159 -8.21 2.04 -9.51
C PHE A 159 -7.69 2.02 -10.95
N LEU A 160 -7.40 0.84 -11.51
CA LEU A 160 -7.03 0.70 -12.92
C LEU A 160 -8.08 1.36 -13.83
N LYS A 161 -9.37 1.06 -13.62
CA LYS A 161 -10.48 1.66 -14.39
C LYS A 161 -10.46 3.20 -14.34
N LYS A 162 -10.19 3.79 -13.18
CA LYS A 162 -10.04 5.25 -13.04
C LYS A 162 -8.88 5.77 -13.90
N LEU A 163 -7.73 5.11 -13.83
CA LEU A 163 -6.55 5.49 -14.61
C LEU A 163 -6.77 5.31 -16.12
N SER A 164 -7.57 4.32 -16.55
CA SER A 164 -7.84 4.02 -17.96
C SER A 164 -8.63 5.09 -18.71
N VAL A 165 -9.05 6.19 -18.05
CA VAL A 165 -9.68 7.32 -18.76
C VAL A 165 -8.69 7.97 -19.74
N PHE A 166 -7.40 7.98 -19.39
CA PHE A 166 -6.32 8.49 -20.25
C PHE A 166 -5.77 7.39 -21.17
N VAL A 167 -5.60 7.70 -22.45
CA VAL A 167 -5.16 6.72 -23.46
C VAL A 167 -3.73 6.23 -23.18
N GLU A 168 -2.87 7.12 -22.69
CA GLU A 168 -1.50 6.80 -22.30
C GLU A 168 -1.46 5.70 -21.24
N ASN A 169 -2.40 5.72 -20.30
CA ASN A 169 -2.49 4.71 -19.24
C ASN A 169 -2.98 3.37 -19.79
N LYS A 170 -3.82 3.35 -20.84
CA LYS A 170 -4.27 2.10 -21.47
C LYS A 170 -3.13 1.35 -22.16
N ASN A 171 -2.14 2.06 -22.68
CA ASN A 171 -0.97 1.44 -23.32
C ASN A 171 -0.01 0.82 -22.31
N ASP A 172 -0.05 1.29 -21.05
CA ASP A 172 0.77 0.79 -19.95
C ASP A 172 0.08 -0.35 -19.17
N MET A 173 -1.18 -0.66 -19.51
CA MET A 173 -2.00 -1.75 -18.93
C MET A 173 -1.97 -3.00 -19.79
#